data_AF-A0A183GII9-F1
#
_entry.id   AF-A0A183GII9-F1
#
_cell.length_a   1.000
_cell.length_b   1.000
_cell.length_c   1.000
_cell.angle_alpha   90.00
_cell.angle_beta   90.00
_cell.angle_gamma   90.00
#
_symmetry.space_group_name_H-M   'P 1'
#
loop_
_entity.id
_entity.type
_entity.pdbx_description
1 polymer ?
#
loop_
_entity_poly.entity_id
_entity_poly.type
_entity_poly.pdbx_seq_one_letter_code
_entity_poly.pdbx_strand_id
1 'polypeptide(L)'
;MSSQDDPLRGQHALVAYNQGELEEKVQLWQRALADNGLRLNVKNTLRLNVKNTKMLKCKLYRAVVRPALLYGSECWALGKAQERQLHAAEMRMLKWACRWTRQDKVRNEDVRAVKAALIQLEMRKQRLRWYGHVLRRPENHPIRLALDFEAPGKRPRGAPRKRWKDVIKSDLAEIVARQMMP
;
A
#
# COMPACT_ATOMS: atom_id res chain seq x y z
N MET A 1 36.82 -11.21 -5.28
CA MET A 1 36.17 -10.43 -4.20
C MET A 1 35.02 -9.66 -4.83
N SER A 2 33.83 -10.28 -4.87
CA SER A 2 32.66 -9.76 -5.57
C SER A 2 31.97 -8.69 -4.72
N SER A 3 32.02 -7.45 -5.18
CA SER A 3 31.28 -6.32 -4.62
C SER A 3 29.79 -6.61 -4.62
N GLN A 4 29.19 -6.45 -3.44
CA GLN A 4 27.75 -6.58 -3.20
C GLN A 4 26.99 -5.49 -3.97
N ASP A 5 25.95 -5.90 -4.69
CA ASP A 5 24.95 -5.00 -5.28
C ASP A 5 24.12 -4.37 -4.15
N ASP A 6 24.46 -3.12 -3.81
CA ASP A 6 23.69 -2.33 -2.85
C ASP A 6 22.35 -1.87 -3.47
N PRO A 7 21.20 -2.27 -2.90
CA PRO A 7 19.86 -1.96 -3.45
C PRO A 7 19.47 -0.47 -3.34
N LEU A 8 20.35 0.38 -2.81
CA LEU A 8 20.18 1.83 -2.70
C LEU A 8 20.86 2.62 -3.83
N ARG A 9 21.64 1.96 -4.70
CA ARG A 9 22.40 2.59 -5.79
C ARG A 9 21.44 3.07 -6.89
N GLY A 10 21.02 4.33 -6.82
CA GLY A 10 20.16 4.97 -7.83
C GLY A 10 19.01 5.81 -7.28
N GLN A 11 18.85 5.90 -5.95
CA GLN A 11 17.90 6.83 -5.33
C GLN A 11 18.57 8.19 -5.08
N HIS A 12 18.21 9.21 -5.87
CA HIS A 12 18.69 10.58 -5.69
C HIS A 12 17.53 11.50 -5.29
N ALA A 13 17.75 12.34 -4.28
CA ALA A 13 16.79 13.35 -3.84
C ALA A 13 17.23 14.74 -4.30
N LEU A 14 16.34 15.48 -4.96
CA LEU A 14 16.54 16.87 -5.34
C LEU A 14 15.80 17.79 -4.36
N VAL A 15 16.51 18.77 -3.81
CA VAL A 15 15.95 19.81 -2.96
C VAL A 15 16.04 21.15 -3.68
N ALA A 16 14.95 21.90 -3.68
CA ALA A 16 14.84 23.23 -4.29
C ALA A 16 13.96 24.12 -3.41
N TYR A 17 14.26 25.41 -3.39
CA TYR A 17 13.54 26.40 -2.58
C TYR A 17 12.31 26.94 -3.32
N ASN A 18 12.36 26.93 -4.65
CA ASN A 18 11.30 27.41 -5.52
C ASN A 18 10.93 26.39 -6.61
N GLN A 19 9.70 26.50 -7.15
CA GLN A 19 9.20 25.60 -8.19
C GLN A 19 10.03 25.69 -9.48
N GLY A 20 10.43 26.91 -9.88
CA GLY A 20 11.28 27.12 -11.05
C GLY A 20 12.67 26.48 -10.90
N GLU A 21 13.30 26.64 -9.73
CA GLU A 21 14.60 26.03 -9.42
C GLU A 21 14.53 24.49 -9.42
N LEU A 22 13.40 23.92 -8.95
CA LEU A 22 13.18 22.48 -9.02
C LEU A 22 13.06 21.99 -10.46
N GLU A 23 12.34 22.72 -11.30
CA GLU A 23 12.14 22.39 -12.71
C GLU A 23 13.45 22.47 -13.49
N GLU A 24 14.27 23.49 -13.25
CA GLU A 24 15.61 23.62 -13.81
C GLU A 24 16.50 22.44 -13.40
N LYS A 25 16.54 22.11 -12.10
CA LYS A 25 17.29 20.95 -11.61
C LYS A 25 16.79 19.65 -12.23
N VAL A 26 15.48 19.43 -12.31
CA VAL A 26 14.91 18.23 -12.95
C VAL A 26 15.30 18.15 -14.42
N GLN A 27 15.25 19.26 -15.18
CA GLN A 27 15.66 19.28 -16.57
C GLN A 27 17.16 19.01 -16.75
N LEU A 28 18.01 19.61 -15.89
CA LEU A 28 19.45 19.38 -15.91
C LEU A 28 19.78 17.90 -15.69
N TRP A 29 19.15 17.28 -14.69
CA TRP A 29 19.31 15.86 -14.40
C TRP A 29 18.72 14.96 -15.48
N GLN A 30 17.62 15.35 -16.13
CA GLN A 30 17.09 14.62 -17.28
C GLN A 30 18.07 14.58 -18.46
N ARG A 31 18.73 15.70 -18.76
CA ARG A 31 19.77 15.75 -19.81
C ARG A 31 20.97 14.90 -19.44
N ALA A 32 21.53 15.11 -18.24
CA ALA A 32 22.69 14.36 -17.78
C ALA A 32 22.44 12.85 -17.70
N LEU A 33 21.24 12.41 -17.33
CA LEU A 33 20.88 10.99 -17.34
C LEU A 33 20.72 10.45 -18.76
N ALA A 34 20.12 11.23 -19.68
CA ALA A 34 19.98 10.83 -21.08
C ALA A 34 21.34 10.65 -21.75
N ASP A 35 22.32 11.52 -21.45
CA ASP A 35 23.70 11.42 -21.95
C ASP A 35 24.40 10.14 -21.45
N ASN A 36 23.99 9.63 -20.29
CA ASN A 36 24.47 8.36 -19.72
C ASN A 36 23.56 7.16 -20.06
N GLY A 37 22.61 7.31 -20.98
CA GLY A 37 21.69 6.24 -21.40
C GLY A 37 20.61 5.86 -20.37
N LEU A 38 20.43 6.65 -19.30
CA LEU A 38 19.48 6.42 -18.22
C LEU A 38 18.24 7.31 -18.39
N ARG A 39 17.06 6.81 -17.98
CA ARG A 39 15.79 7.56 -18.01
C ARG A 39 15.18 7.69 -16.62
N LEU A 40 14.79 8.92 -16.27
CA LEU A 40 14.11 9.23 -15.01
C LEU A 40 12.72 8.57 -14.99
N ASN A 41 12.45 7.76 -13.96
CA ASN A 41 11.12 7.16 -13.77
C ASN A 41 10.17 8.16 -13.10
N VAL A 42 9.52 8.99 -13.92
CA VAL A 42 8.60 10.05 -13.47
C VAL A 42 7.42 9.50 -12.67
N LYS A 43 7.01 8.23 -12.90
CA LYS A 43 5.90 7.59 -12.18
C LYS A 43 6.21 7.33 -10.71
N ASN A 44 7.49 7.16 -10.38
CA ASN A 44 7.97 6.94 -9.01
C ASN A 44 8.54 8.23 -8.37
N THR A 45 8.56 9.36 -9.08
CA THR A 45 9.08 10.62 -8.55
C THR A 45 8.04 11.30 -7.65
N LEU A 46 8.29 11.32 -6.35
CA LEU A 46 7.47 12.06 -5.39
C LEU A 46 7.89 13.54 -5.38
N ARG A 47 7.06 14.42 -5.94
CA ARG A 47 7.22 15.87 -5.80
C ARG A 47 6.66 16.33 -4.46
N LEU A 48 7.53 16.84 -3.59
CA LEU A 48 7.20 17.30 -2.25
C LEU A 48 7.28 18.83 -2.20
N ASN A 49 6.13 19.50 -2.10
CA ASN A 49 6.10 20.95 -1.88
C ASN A 49 5.99 21.25 -0.38
N VAL A 50 7.04 21.86 0.18
CA VAL A 50 7.17 22.15 1.62
C VAL A 50 6.15 23.18 2.10
N LYS A 51 5.61 24.04 1.21
CA LYS A 51 4.64 25.08 1.58
C LYS A 51 3.28 24.52 2.02
N ASN A 52 2.96 23.27 1.70
CA ASN A 52 1.68 22.63 2.05
C ASN A 52 1.89 21.44 3.01
N THR A 53 2.35 21.76 4.23
CA THR A 53 2.88 20.81 5.22
C THR A 53 1.90 19.69 5.60
N LYS A 54 0.60 19.97 5.70
CA LYS A 54 -0.41 18.97 6.09
C LYS A 54 -0.64 17.96 4.96
N MET A 55 -0.94 18.44 3.75
CA MET A 55 -1.16 17.58 2.57
C MET A 55 0.07 16.73 2.26
N LEU A 56 1.26 17.28 2.45
CA LEU A 56 2.52 16.56 2.28
C LEU A 56 2.67 15.40 3.26
N LYS A 57 2.41 15.64 4.55
CA LYS A 57 2.44 14.59 5.58
C LYS A 57 1.40 13.50 5.32
N CYS A 58 0.21 13.86 4.84
CA CYS A 58 -0.79 12.87 4.48
C CYS A 58 -0.39 12.06 3.23
N LYS A 59 0.30 12.67 2.24
CA LYS A 59 0.90 11.94 1.10
C LYS A 59 2.02 11.01 1.54
N LEU A 60 2.89 11.45 2.46
CA LEU A 60 3.95 10.62 3.02
C LEU A 60 3.39 9.43 3.80
N TYR A 61 2.31 9.64 4.57
CA TYR A 61 1.58 8.56 5.22
C TYR A 61 1.14 7.50 4.20
N ARG A 62 0.55 7.93 3.08
CA ARG A 62 0.11 7.02 2.02
C ARG A 62 1.27 6.24 1.37
N ALA A 63 2.41 6.88 1.17
CA ALA A 63 3.55 6.28 0.47
C ALA A 63 4.37 5.32 1.34
N VAL A 64 4.55 5.64 2.63
CA VAL A 64 5.50 4.93 3.51
C VAL A 64 4.79 4.20 4.63
N VAL A 65 3.95 4.92 5.38
CA VAL A 65 3.35 4.39 6.61
C VAL A 65 2.26 3.37 6.30
N ARG A 66 1.46 3.61 5.26
CA ARG A 66 0.35 2.74 4.89
C ARG A 66 0.82 1.36 4.41
N PRO A 67 1.81 1.23 3.51
CA PRO A 67 2.37 -0.08 3.17
C PRO A 67 2.96 -0.80 4.38
N ALA A 68 3.66 -0.08 5.27
CA ALA A 68 4.22 -0.66 6.49
C ALA A 68 3.14 -1.16 7.46
N LEU A 69 2.05 -0.40 7.65
CA LEU A 69 0.91 -0.80 8.48
C LEU A 69 0.18 -2.03 7.92
N LEU A 70 0.13 -2.14 6.59
CA LEU A 70 -0.52 -3.25 5.89
C LEU A 70 0.39 -4.45 5.67
N TYR A 71 1.67 -4.35 6.04
CA TYR A 71 2.61 -5.44 5.92
C TYR A 71 2.10 -6.67 6.69
N GLY A 72 2.08 -7.82 6.02
CA GLY A 72 1.56 -9.07 6.57
C GLY A 72 0.03 -9.26 6.48
N SER A 73 -0.74 -8.20 6.20
CA SER A 73 -2.21 -8.31 6.00
C SER A 73 -2.59 -9.13 4.76
N GLU A 74 -1.63 -9.30 3.85
CA GLU A 74 -1.73 -10.10 2.63
C GLU A 74 -1.87 -11.61 2.93
N CYS A 75 -1.19 -12.11 3.96
CA CYS A 75 -1.05 -13.54 4.22
C CYS A 75 -1.97 -14.06 5.33
N TRP A 76 -2.73 -13.19 6.00
CA TRP A 76 -3.51 -13.54 7.19
C TRP A 76 -5.02 -13.45 6.95
N ALA A 77 -5.75 -14.38 7.57
CA ALA A 77 -7.21 -14.38 7.60
C ALA A 77 -7.70 -13.37 8.63
N LEU A 78 -7.67 -12.09 8.27
CA LEU A 78 -8.06 -11.01 9.18
C LEU A 78 -9.54 -11.10 9.56
N GLY A 79 -9.79 -11.01 10.86
CA GLY A 79 -11.14 -10.92 11.42
C GLY A 79 -11.71 -9.50 11.31
N LYS A 80 -13.05 -9.37 11.39
CA LYS A 80 -13.73 -8.07 11.40
C LYS A 80 -13.25 -7.15 12.53
N ALA A 81 -12.84 -7.72 13.67
CA ALA A 81 -12.30 -6.95 14.80
C ALA A 81 -10.93 -6.31 14.45
N GLN A 82 -10.03 -7.08 13.83
CA GLN A 82 -8.72 -6.60 13.41
C GLN A 82 -8.82 -5.54 12.32
N GLU A 83 -9.74 -5.72 11.36
CA GLU A 83 -10.04 -4.69 10.35
C GLU A 83 -10.49 -3.36 10.98
N ARG A 84 -11.39 -3.42 11.98
CA ARG A 84 -11.83 -2.23 12.72
C ARG A 84 -10.69 -1.56 13.48
N GLN A 85 -9.81 -2.36 14.10
CA GLN A 85 -8.63 -1.85 14.80
C GLN A 85 -7.66 -1.16 13.84
N LEU A 86 -7.37 -1.77 12.69
CA LEU A 86 -6.53 -1.17 11.65
C LEU A 86 -7.14 0.12 11.09
N HIS A 87 -8.45 0.14 10.85
CA HIS A 87 -9.15 1.34 10.43
C HIS A 87 -9.06 2.46 11.48
N ALA A 88 -9.26 2.14 12.76
CA ALA A 88 -9.14 3.11 13.84
C ALA A 88 -7.70 3.62 13.99
N ALA A 89 -6.70 2.74 13.85
CA ALA A 89 -5.30 3.09 13.86
C ALA A 89 -4.94 4.03 12.69
N GLU A 90 -5.33 3.70 11.45
CA GLU A 90 -5.13 4.56 10.28
C GLU A 90 -5.73 5.95 10.49
N MET A 91 -6.99 6.02 10.94
CA MET A 91 -7.66 7.30 11.21
C MET A 91 -6.93 8.13 12.28
N ARG A 92 -6.43 7.48 13.35
CA ARG A 92 -5.69 8.16 14.42
C ARG A 92 -4.32 8.64 13.93
N MET A 93 -3.58 7.81 13.19
CA MET A 93 -2.28 8.14 12.64
C MET A 93 -2.35 9.28 11.62
N LEU A 94 -3.39 9.29 10.76
CA LEU A 94 -3.62 10.38 9.82
C LEU A 94 -3.91 11.71 10.54
N LYS A 95 -4.77 11.68 11.57
CA LYS A 95 -5.05 12.86 12.40
C LYS A 95 -3.79 13.38 13.08
N TRP A 96 -2.96 12.48 13.61
CA TRP A 96 -1.70 12.84 14.26
C TRP A 96 -0.68 13.41 13.26
N ALA A 97 -0.46 12.72 12.13
CA ALA A 97 0.48 13.15 11.11
C ALA A 97 0.12 14.53 10.53
N CYS A 98 -1.15 14.76 10.21
CA CYS A 98 -1.62 16.00 9.62
C CYS A 98 -1.91 17.09 10.70
N ARG A 99 -1.60 16.81 11.98
CA ARG A 99 -1.80 17.68 13.16
C ARG A 99 -3.22 18.22 13.27
N TRP A 100 -4.21 17.38 13.04
CA TRP A 100 -5.61 17.74 13.24
C TRP A 100 -5.97 17.64 14.72
N THR A 101 -6.26 18.79 15.30
CA THR A 101 -6.75 18.94 16.66
C THR A 101 -8.28 18.99 16.68
N ARG A 102 -8.87 18.94 17.89
CA ARG A 102 -10.33 19.12 18.03
C ARG A 102 -10.81 20.50 17.54
N GLN A 103 -9.95 21.52 17.58
CA GLN A 103 -10.27 22.87 17.14
C GLN A 103 -10.43 22.96 15.62
N ASP A 104 -9.73 22.12 14.85
CA ASP A 104 -9.85 22.10 13.39
C ASP A 104 -11.22 21.58 12.91
N LYS A 105 -12.05 21.00 13.81
CA LYS A 105 -13.40 20.46 13.53
C LYS A 105 -13.50 19.57 12.26
N VAL A 106 -12.41 18.90 11.90
CA VAL A 106 -12.30 18.08 10.68
C VAL A 106 -13.25 16.88 10.77
N ARG A 107 -14.15 16.73 9.79
CA ARG A 107 -15.08 15.61 9.73
C ARG A 107 -14.33 14.34 9.35
N ASN A 108 -14.85 13.18 9.76
CA ASN A 108 -14.26 11.90 9.36
C ASN A 108 -14.33 11.68 7.83
N GLU A 109 -15.25 12.35 7.14
CA GLU A 109 -15.36 12.37 5.67
C GLU A 109 -14.15 13.06 5.03
N ASP A 110 -13.72 14.20 5.56
CA ASP A 110 -12.54 14.93 5.07
C ASP A 110 -11.25 14.09 5.23
N VAL A 111 -11.13 13.41 6.38
CA VAL A 111 -10.04 12.46 6.62
C VAL A 111 -10.06 11.30 5.61
N ARG A 112 -11.26 10.85 5.20
CA ARG A 112 -11.42 9.79 4.19
C ARG A 112 -11.03 10.28 2.79
N ALA A 113 -11.37 11.52 2.43
CA ALA A 113 -10.99 12.10 1.15
C ALA A 113 -9.46 12.13 0.97
N VAL A 114 -8.73 12.45 2.03
CA VAL A 114 -7.25 12.53 2.01
C VAL A 114 -6.58 11.17 1.77
N LYS A 115 -7.15 10.07 2.28
CA LYS A 115 -6.57 8.71 2.11
C LYS A 115 -6.91 8.03 0.78
N ALA A 116 -7.77 8.65 -0.06
CA ALA A 116 -8.27 8.20 -1.37
C ALA A 116 -9.02 6.85 -1.39
N ALA A 117 -8.65 5.88 -0.55
CA ALA A 117 -9.28 4.56 -0.45
C ALA A 117 -9.40 4.14 1.02
N LEU A 118 -10.44 3.36 1.33
CA LEU A 118 -10.59 2.73 2.65
C LEU A 118 -9.50 1.67 2.85
N ILE A 119 -8.96 1.53 4.07
CA ILE A 119 -7.94 0.51 4.39
C ILE A 119 -8.37 -0.90 4.00
N GLN A 120 -9.67 -1.21 4.16
CA GLN A 120 -10.24 -2.51 3.79
C GLN A 120 -10.08 -2.80 2.29
N LEU A 121 -10.26 -1.79 1.44
CA LEU A 121 -10.09 -1.94 0.00
C LEU A 121 -8.62 -2.18 -0.37
N GLU A 122 -7.70 -1.48 0.29
CA GLU A 122 -6.26 -1.67 0.05
C GLU A 122 -5.79 -3.05 0.54
N MET A 123 -6.26 -3.49 1.71
CA MET A 123 -6.01 -4.84 2.23
C MET A 123 -6.48 -5.91 1.27
N ARG A 124 -7.72 -5.78 0.75
CA ARG A 124 -8.26 -6.70 -0.25
C ARG A 124 -7.41 -6.70 -1.52
N LYS A 125 -7.08 -5.52 -2.03
CA LYS A 125 -6.26 -5.37 -3.24
C LYS A 125 -4.90 -6.02 -3.08
N GLN A 126 -4.21 -5.79 -1.97
CA GLN A 126 -2.91 -6.40 -1.67
C GLN A 126 -3.01 -7.92 -1.57
N ARG A 127 -4.01 -8.42 -0.82
CA ARG A 127 -4.24 -9.86 -0.66
C ARG A 127 -4.56 -10.57 -1.99
N LEU A 128 -5.35 -9.95 -2.87
CA LEU A 128 -5.61 -10.49 -4.21
C LEU A 128 -4.40 -10.37 -5.14
N ARG A 129 -3.59 -9.32 -5.01
CA ARG A 129 -2.33 -9.21 -5.73
C ARG A 129 -1.35 -10.32 -5.34
N TRP A 130 -1.27 -10.61 -4.04
CA TRP A 130 -0.51 -11.72 -3.49
C TRP A 130 -1.05 -13.07 -4.00
N TYR A 131 -2.36 -13.28 -3.93
CA TYR A 131 -3.01 -14.48 -4.47
C TYR A 131 -2.69 -14.69 -5.96
N GLY A 132 -2.82 -13.64 -6.78
CA GLY A 132 -2.43 -13.69 -8.18
C GLY A 132 -0.93 -13.94 -8.40
N HIS A 133 -0.07 -13.49 -7.48
CA HIS A 133 1.36 -13.84 -7.51
C HIS A 133 1.58 -15.32 -7.25
N VAL A 134 0.88 -15.92 -6.28
CA VAL A 134 0.94 -17.35 -6.00
C VAL A 134 0.43 -18.17 -7.19
N LEU A 135 -0.68 -17.78 -7.81
CA LEU A 135 -1.24 -18.48 -8.98
C LEU A 135 -0.35 -18.44 -10.23
N ARG A 136 0.53 -17.46 -10.35
CA ARG A 136 1.52 -17.40 -11.46
C ARG A 136 2.73 -18.30 -11.25
N ARG A 137 2.92 -18.86 -10.04
CA ARG A 137 4.01 -19.81 -9.76
C ARG A 137 3.65 -21.21 -10.28
N PRO A 138 4.65 -22.04 -10.65
CA PRO A 138 4.40 -23.42 -11.06
C PRO A 138 3.75 -24.21 -9.92
N GLU A 139 3.00 -25.25 -10.27
CA GLU A 139 2.22 -26.05 -9.32
C GLU A 139 3.08 -26.69 -8.23
N ASN A 140 4.30 -27.11 -8.60
CA ASN A 140 5.28 -27.70 -7.68
C ASN A 140 5.96 -26.68 -6.76
N HIS A 141 5.66 -25.38 -6.87
CA HIS A 141 6.26 -24.37 -6.00
C HIS A 141 5.73 -24.51 -4.57
N PRO A 142 6.58 -24.48 -3.53
CA PRO A 142 6.17 -24.74 -2.14
C PRO A 142 5.04 -23.84 -1.65
N ILE A 143 5.02 -22.56 -2.06
CA ILE A 143 3.96 -21.61 -1.70
C ILE A 143 2.59 -22.01 -2.31
N ARG A 144 2.58 -22.58 -3.52
CA ARG A 144 1.35 -23.02 -4.18
C ARG A 144 0.84 -24.32 -3.56
N LEU A 145 1.74 -25.26 -3.28
CA LEU A 145 1.42 -26.45 -2.51
C LEU A 145 0.88 -26.12 -1.11
N ALA A 146 1.48 -25.15 -0.42
CA ALA A 146 1.01 -24.70 0.90
C ALA A 146 -0.36 -24.01 0.84
N LEU A 147 -0.66 -23.31 -0.27
CA LEU A 147 -1.98 -22.77 -0.52
C LEU A 147 -2.99 -23.91 -0.66
N ASP A 148 -2.66 -24.95 -1.44
CA ASP A 148 -3.55 -26.06 -1.74
C ASP A 148 -3.71 -27.06 -0.60
N PHE A 149 -2.74 -27.10 0.31
CA PHE A 149 -2.75 -27.94 1.49
C PHE A 149 -4.00 -27.74 2.35
N GLU A 150 -4.69 -28.84 2.64
CA GLU A 150 -5.76 -28.91 3.62
C GLU A 150 -5.34 -29.82 4.77
N ALA A 151 -5.29 -29.27 5.99
CA ALA A 151 -4.97 -30.07 7.16
C ALA A 151 -6.02 -31.17 7.37
N PRO A 152 -5.60 -32.43 7.63
CA PRO A 152 -6.51 -33.53 7.89
C PRO A 152 -7.34 -33.27 9.16
N GLY A 153 -8.65 -33.50 9.09
CA GLY A 153 -9.57 -33.38 10.23
C GLY A 153 -10.91 -32.71 9.90
N LYS A 154 -11.94 -33.01 10.70
CA LYS A 154 -13.26 -32.37 10.60
C LYS A 154 -13.24 -30.99 11.27
N ARG A 155 -13.84 -29.99 10.63
CA ARG A 155 -14.00 -28.65 11.23
C ARG A 155 -14.98 -28.72 12.40
N PRO A 156 -14.74 -27.98 13.50
CA PRO A 156 -15.71 -27.89 14.59
C PRO A 156 -17.01 -27.27 14.07
N ARG A 157 -18.15 -27.80 14.53
CA ARG A 157 -19.47 -27.21 14.28
C ARG A 157 -19.57 -25.85 15.01
N GLY A 158 -20.28 -24.90 14.42
CA GLY A 158 -20.47 -23.56 14.98
C GLY A 158 -19.65 -22.49 14.26
N ALA A 159 -18.77 -21.80 15.00
CA ALA A 159 -17.96 -20.68 14.50
C ALA A 159 -16.47 -21.07 14.33
N PRO A 160 -16.12 -21.90 13.33
CA PRO A 160 -14.73 -22.25 13.06
C PRO A 160 -13.92 -21.00 12.68
N ARG A 161 -12.62 -21.01 13.02
CA ARG A 161 -11.71 -19.93 12.64
C ARG A 161 -11.69 -19.75 11.12
N LYS A 162 -11.69 -18.50 10.67
CA LYS A 162 -11.61 -18.16 9.24
C LYS A 162 -10.30 -18.67 8.64
N ARG A 163 -10.39 -19.38 7.52
CA ARG A 163 -9.20 -19.72 6.71
C ARG A 163 -8.89 -18.59 5.74
N TRP A 164 -7.62 -18.47 5.37
CA TRP A 164 -7.19 -17.48 4.39
C TRP A 164 -7.89 -17.69 3.03
N LYS A 165 -8.01 -18.95 2.57
CA LYS A 165 -8.79 -19.33 1.38
C LYS A 165 -10.24 -18.84 1.42
N ASP A 166 -10.90 -18.92 2.57
CA ASP A 166 -12.30 -18.48 2.72
C ASP A 166 -12.41 -16.94 2.57
N VAL A 167 -11.40 -16.20 3.07
CA VAL A 167 -11.30 -14.74 2.89
C VAL A 167 -11.08 -14.39 1.41
N ILE A 168 -10.22 -15.10 0.69
CA ILE A 168 -10.01 -14.89 -0.75
C ILE A 168 -11.31 -15.10 -1.53
N LYS A 169 -12.05 -16.17 -1.24
CA LYS A 169 -13.35 -16.43 -1.88
C LYS A 169 -14.33 -15.28 -1.66
N SER A 170 -14.40 -14.78 -0.42
CA SER A 170 -15.23 -13.60 -0.09
C SER A 170 -14.78 -12.35 -0.84
N ASP A 171 -13.48 -12.10 -0.94
CA ASP A 171 -12.94 -10.93 -1.63
C ASP A 171 -13.21 -10.96 -3.14
N LEU A 172 -13.07 -12.13 -3.77
CA LEU A 172 -13.39 -12.34 -5.18
C LEU A 172 -14.89 -12.13 -5.43
N ALA A 173 -15.75 -12.69 -4.57
CA ALA A 173 -17.20 -12.50 -4.67
C ALA A 173 -17.59 -11.02 -4.56
N GLU A 174 -16.97 -10.26 -3.66
CA GLU A 174 -17.23 -8.83 -3.53
C GLU A 174 -16.75 -8.00 -4.72
N ILE A 175 -15.71 -8.42 -5.45
CA ILE A 175 -15.28 -7.75 -6.69
C ILE A 175 -16.28 -8.00 -7.80
N VAL A 176 -16.69 -9.26 -7.97
CA VAL A 176 -17.70 -9.64 -8.98
C VAL A 176 -19.01 -8.89 -8.72
N ALA A 177 -19.46 -8.84 -7.46
CA ALA A 177 -20.66 -8.10 -7.07
C ALA A 177 -20.57 -6.60 -7.37
N ARG A 178 -19.39 -5.98 -7.27
CA ARG A 178 -19.19 -4.56 -7.61
C ARG A 178 -19.13 -4.29 -9.12
N GLN A 179 -18.70 -5.25 -9.92
CA GLN A 179 -18.67 -5.14 -11.38
C GLN A 179 -20.05 -5.40 -12.02
N MET A 180 -20.95 -6.09 -11.30
CA MET A 180 -22.31 -6.40 -11.74
C MET A 180 -23.38 -5.40 -11.27
N MET A 181 -23.01 -4.33 -10.56
CA MET A 181 -23.94 -3.25 -10.25
C MET A 181 -23.92 -2.18 -11.37
N PRO A 182 -25.07 -1.85 -11.97
CA PRO A 182 -25.18 -0.86 -13.05
C PRO A 182 -24.87 0.57 -12.58
#